data_AF-A0AAD3RAS5-F1
#
_entry.id   AF-A0AAD3RAS5-F1
#
_cell.length_a   1.000
_cell.length_b   1.000
_cell.length_c   1.000
_cell.angle_alpha   90.00
_cell.angle_beta   90.00
_cell.angle_gamma   90.00
#
_symmetry.space_group_name_H-M   'P 1'
#
loop_
_entity.id
_entity.type
_entity.pdbx_description
1 polymer ?
#
loop_
_entity_poly.entity_id
_entity_poly.type
_entity_poly.pdbx_seq_one_letter_code
_entity_poly.pdbx_strand_id
1 'polypeptide(L)'
;MMPTYICWATNSTWQVQTEQCLCHIFDTNQGAWLKSEETVALKTKRADFAAAFLRGRMVVAGGLGHEPSALDTVEAFHPQRRKWEKLAPMTFPRCSTSSIVIRDRLLVVGGVNQVPSSAHEILYVKEEEYL
;
A
#
# COMPACT_ATOMS: atom_id res chain seq x y z
N MET A 1 -20.56 -11.65 -6.09
CA MET A 1 -20.37 -10.19 -5.92
C MET A 1 -19.08 -10.02 -5.14
N MET A 2 -18.02 -9.45 -5.71
CA MET A 2 -16.73 -9.34 -5.02
C MET A 2 -16.73 -8.09 -4.12
N PRO A 3 -16.25 -8.19 -2.86
CA PRO A 3 -16.14 -7.03 -1.98
C PRO A 3 -15.12 -6.02 -2.55
N THR A 4 -15.46 -4.74 -2.48
CA THR A 4 -14.57 -3.63 -2.88
C THR A 4 -13.97 -3.05 -1.62
N TYR A 5 -12.65 -3.09 -1.49
CA TYR A 5 -11.95 -2.58 -0.31
C TYR A 5 -11.31 -1.22 -0.63
N ILE A 6 -11.60 -0.22 0.20
CA ILE A 6 -11.03 1.12 0.11
C ILE A 6 -10.11 1.31 1.32
N CYS A 7 -8.83 1.61 1.08
CA CYS A 7 -7.83 1.84 2.13
C CYS A 7 -7.44 3.32 2.14
N TRP A 8 -7.52 3.98 3.30
CA TRP A 8 -7.02 5.32 3.54
C TRP A 8 -6.16 5.32 4.81
N ALA A 9 -5.13 6.16 4.86
CA ALA A 9 -4.35 6.43 6.06
C ALA A 9 -4.71 7.82 6.58
N THR A 10 -5.42 7.91 7.69
CA THR A 10 -5.73 9.19 8.35
C THR A 10 -5.10 9.24 9.72
N ASN A 11 -4.52 10.39 10.07
CA ASN A 11 -3.97 10.62 11.41
C ASN A 11 -4.70 11.81 12.06
N SER A 12 -5.48 11.56 13.14
CA SER A 12 -5.85 12.60 14.13
C SER A 12 -6.58 12.03 15.36
N THR A 13 -5.84 11.91 16.48
CA THR A 13 -6.12 12.24 17.91
C THR A 13 -7.45 11.78 18.57
N TRP A 14 -7.57 11.24 19.80
CA TRP A 14 -6.78 11.22 21.05
C TRP A 14 -7.10 9.93 21.83
N GLN A 15 -6.11 9.10 22.14
CA GLN A 15 -5.96 8.26 23.34
C GLN A 15 -4.67 7.43 23.16
N VAL A 16 -3.97 7.12 24.26
CA VAL A 16 -2.65 6.49 24.25
C VAL A 16 -2.72 5.11 23.56
N GLN A 17 -2.23 4.98 22.32
CA GLN A 17 -1.91 3.68 21.73
C GLN A 17 -1.08 3.84 20.46
N THR A 18 0.18 3.40 20.57
CA THR A 18 1.11 2.99 19.50
C THR A 18 0.91 3.63 18.13
N GLU A 19 1.86 4.47 17.71
CA GLU A 19 2.03 4.93 16.32
C GLU A 19 2.12 3.74 15.35
N GLN A 20 0.98 3.19 14.94
CA GLN A 20 0.89 2.10 13.98
C GLN A 20 0.17 2.64 12.76
N CYS A 21 0.82 2.59 11.60
CA CYS A 21 0.14 2.80 10.32
C CYS A 21 -0.78 1.59 10.10
N LEU A 22 -2.03 1.70 10.57
CA LEU A 22 -3.04 0.67 10.41
C LEU A 22 -3.66 0.76 9.01
N CYS A 23 -3.89 -0.40 8.41
CA CYS A 23 -4.66 -0.51 7.17
C CYS A 23 -6.15 -0.61 7.55
N HIS A 24 -6.90 0.49 7.50
CA HIS A 24 -8.33 0.44 7.73
C HIS A 24 -9.05 -0.12 6.50
N ILE A 25 -9.89 -1.14 6.72
CA ILE A 25 -10.70 -1.76 5.69
C ILE A 25 -12.16 -1.37 5.93
N PHE A 26 -12.78 -0.71 4.96
CA PHE A 26 -14.22 -0.43 5.01
C PHE A 26 -14.99 -1.58 4.37
N ASP A 27 -15.92 -2.18 5.12
CA ASP A 27 -16.87 -3.17 4.59
C ASP A 27 -18.11 -2.44 4.07
N THR A 28 -18.29 -2.43 2.75
CA THR A 28 -19.42 -1.77 2.09
C THR A 28 -20.77 -2.42 2.39
N ASN A 29 -20.79 -3.71 2.76
CA ASN A 29 -22.03 -4.41 3.10
C ASN A 29 -22.52 -4.02 4.50
N GLN A 30 -21.59 -3.80 5.42
CA GLN A 30 -21.88 -3.41 6.80
C GLN A 30 -21.93 -1.88 6.97
N GLY A 31 -21.42 -1.13 5.99
CA GLY A 31 -21.29 0.33 6.09
C GLY A 31 -20.36 0.76 7.23
N ALA A 32 -19.42 -0.11 7.61
CA ALA A 32 -18.59 0.06 8.79
C ALA A 32 -17.12 -0.23 8.50
N TRP A 33 -16.25 0.46 9.22
CA TRP A 33 -14.82 0.15 9.24
C TRP A 33 -14.58 -1.09 10.12
N LEU A 34 -13.80 -2.04 9.63
CA LEU A 34 -13.32 -3.16 10.44
C LEU A 34 -12.46 -2.64 11.59
N LYS A 35 -12.58 -3.25 12.77
CA LYS A 35 -11.90 -2.79 13.98
C LYS A 35 -10.39 -2.99 13.86
N SER A 36 -9.58 -2.23 14.62
CA SER A 36 -8.11 -2.25 14.53
C SER A 36 -7.50 -3.65 14.72
N GLU A 37 -8.07 -4.48 15.58
CA GLU A 37 -7.71 -5.89 15.80
C GLU A 37 -7.97 -6.80 14.58
N GLU A 38 -8.82 -6.34 13.66
CA GLU A 38 -9.09 -6.99 12.38
C GLU A 38 -8.14 -6.52 11.26
N THR A 39 -7.42 -5.41 11.50
CA THR A 39 -6.46 -4.83 10.57
C THR A 39 -5.04 -5.28 10.87
N VAL A 40 -4.17 -5.26 9.86
CA VAL A 40 -2.76 -5.65 10.02
C VAL A 40 -1.92 -4.45 9.67
N ALA A 41 -1.08 -4.03 10.63
CA ALA A 41 -0.16 -2.92 10.44
C ALA A 41 0.81 -3.22 9.28
N LEU A 42 1.09 -2.18 8.48
CA LEU A 42 2.15 -2.22 7.48
C LEU A 42 3.49 -2.60 8.12
N LYS A 43 4.36 -3.34 7.42
CA LYS A 43 5.69 -3.66 7.98
C LYS A 43 6.58 -2.44 8.05
N THR A 44 6.49 -1.57 7.04
CA THR A 44 7.18 -0.28 7.02
C THR A 44 6.14 0.83 7.12
N LYS A 45 6.25 1.64 8.18
CA LYS A 45 5.48 2.88 8.33
C LYS A 45 5.72 3.77 7.11
N ARG A 46 4.65 4.25 6.50
CA ARG A 46 4.73 5.07 5.28
C ARG A 46 3.53 6.00 5.14
N ALA A 47 3.76 7.18 4.55
CA ALA A 47 2.74 8.09 4.01
C ALA A 47 2.99 8.34 2.52
N ASP A 48 2.07 9.00 1.80
CA ASP A 48 2.25 9.43 0.40
C ASP A 48 2.70 8.32 -0.58
N PHE A 49 2.28 7.08 -0.32
CA PHE A 49 2.59 5.92 -1.14
C PHE A 49 1.52 5.70 -2.22
N ALA A 50 1.90 5.01 -3.30
CA ALA A 50 0.94 4.48 -4.27
C ALA A 50 0.31 3.20 -3.71
N ALA A 51 -0.99 2.98 -3.98
CA ALA A 51 -1.70 1.78 -3.59
C ALA A 51 -2.63 1.29 -4.71
N ALA A 52 -2.70 -0.03 -4.91
CA ALA A 52 -3.64 -0.64 -5.83
C ALA A 52 -4.00 -2.08 -5.44
N PHE A 53 -5.16 -2.55 -5.88
CA PHE A 53 -5.53 -3.95 -5.78
C PHE A 53 -5.10 -4.71 -7.04
N LEU A 54 -4.22 -5.70 -6.88
CA LEU A 54 -3.63 -6.46 -7.97
C LEU A 54 -3.59 -7.95 -7.60
N ARG A 55 -4.22 -8.79 -8.44
CA ARG A 55 -4.24 -10.26 -8.29
C ARG A 55 -4.62 -10.70 -6.87
N GLY A 56 -5.72 -10.16 -6.34
CA GLY A 56 -6.24 -10.52 -5.03
C GLY A 56 -5.49 -9.91 -3.83
N ARG A 57 -4.47 -9.08 -4.07
CA ARG A 57 -3.62 -8.49 -3.04
C ARG A 57 -3.68 -6.97 -3.10
N MET A 58 -3.61 -6.32 -1.94
CA MET A 58 -3.43 -4.87 -1.89
C MET A 58 -1.93 -4.57 -1.91
N VAL A 59 -1.44 -3.96 -2.98
CA VAL A 59 -0.04 -3.61 -3.16
C VAL A 59 0.16 -2.14 -2.82
N VAL A 60 1.17 -1.83 -2.01
CA VAL A 60 1.62 -0.48 -1.71
C VAL A 60 3.07 -0.31 -2.16
N ALA A 61 3.38 0.83 -2.78
CA ALA A 61 4.68 1.11 -3.36
C ALA A 61 5.18 2.51 -2.96
N GLY A 62 6.42 2.57 -2.49
CA GLY A 62 7.08 3.81 -2.12
C GLY A 62 6.46 4.50 -0.92
N GLY A 63 6.47 5.83 -0.95
CA GLY A 63 6.00 6.70 0.12
C GLY A 63 7.13 7.31 0.94
N LEU A 64 6.77 8.03 2.01
CA LEU A 64 7.68 8.63 2.98
C LEU A 64 7.67 7.82 4.26
N GLY A 65 8.85 7.34 4.67
CA GLY A 65 9.04 6.62 5.93
C GLY A 65 9.17 7.55 7.13
N HIS A 66 9.83 7.07 8.19
CA HIS A 66 10.19 7.90 9.34
C HIS A 66 11.28 8.92 8.99
N GLU A 67 12.26 8.49 8.20
CA GLU A 67 13.30 9.36 7.69
C GLU A 67 12.77 10.24 6.55
N PRO A 68 13.33 11.46 6.35
CA PRO A 68 12.88 12.41 5.32
C PRO A 68 13.23 11.97 3.89
N SER A 69 13.44 10.68 3.66
CA SER A 69 13.74 10.07 2.37
C SER A 69 12.56 9.28 1.85
N ALA A 70 12.31 9.39 0.54
CA ALA A 70 11.36 8.53 -0.13
C ALA A 70 11.79 7.05 -0.04
N LEU A 71 10.81 6.16 -0.03
CA LEU A 71 10.99 4.71 0.01
C LEU A 71 10.95 4.14 -1.41
N ASP A 72 11.74 3.10 -1.65
CA ASP A 72 11.65 2.22 -2.82
C ASP A 72 10.87 0.93 -2.52
N THR A 73 10.62 0.66 -1.24
CA THR A 73 10.01 -0.60 -0.80
C THR A 73 8.59 -0.78 -1.30
N VAL A 74 8.27 -2.01 -1.70
CA VAL A 74 6.94 -2.45 -2.10
C VAL A 74 6.48 -3.55 -1.16
N GLU A 75 5.24 -3.45 -0.68
CA GLU A 75 4.61 -4.45 0.16
C GLU A 75 3.25 -4.86 -0.41
N ALA A 76 2.86 -6.12 -0.20
CA ALA A 76 1.54 -6.64 -0.58
C ALA A 76 0.84 -7.27 0.62
N PHE A 77 -0.41 -6.87 0.84
CA PHE A 77 -1.29 -7.49 1.81
C PHE A 77 -2.09 -8.62 1.16
N HIS A 78 -2.02 -9.80 1.76
CA HIS A 78 -2.87 -10.94 1.45
C HIS A 78 -4.10 -10.94 2.36
N PRO A 79 -5.30 -10.62 1.85
CA PRO A 79 -6.52 -10.55 2.68
C PRO A 79 -6.86 -11.89 3.34
N GLN A 80 -6.63 -13.01 2.65
CA GLN A 80 -6.93 -14.36 3.15
C GLN A 80 -5.99 -14.78 4.27
N ARG A 81 -4.69 -14.44 4.13
CA ARG A 81 -3.65 -14.78 5.13
C ARG A 81 -3.50 -13.70 6.20
N ARG A 82 -4.17 -12.56 6.03
CA ARG A 82 -4.07 -11.35 6.86
C ARG A 82 -2.62 -11.03 7.17
N LYS A 83 -1.81 -10.90 6.12
CA LYS A 83 -0.36 -10.70 6.25
C LYS A 83 0.20 -9.83 5.14
N TRP A 84 1.11 -8.95 5.54
CA TRP A 84 1.95 -8.17 4.64
C TRP A 84 3.22 -8.94 4.24
N GLU A 85 3.57 -8.90 2.97
CA GLU A 85 4.76 -9.50 2.40
C GLU A 85 5.55 -8.47 1.60
N LYS A 86 6.88 -8.55 1.64
CA LYS A 86 7.74 -7.68 0.85
C LYS A 86 7.77 -8.19 -0.58
N LEU A 87 7.59 -7.30 -1.54
CA LEU A 87 7.79 -7.59 -2.96
C LEU A 87 9.14 -7.03 -3.42
N ALA A 88 9.45 -7.24 -4.71
CA ALA A 88 10.59 -6.59 -5.34
C ALA A 88 10.48 -5.05 -5.18
N PRO A 89 11.56 -4.36 -4.75
CA PRO A 89 11.54 -2.91 -4.60
C PRO A 89 11.48 -2.21 -5.96
N MET A 90 11.09 -0.95 -5.94
CA MET A 90 11.24 -0.04 -7.09
C MET A 90 12.73 0.24 -7.34
N THR A 91 13.06 0.62 -8.56
CA THR A 91 14.42 1.02 -8.94
C THR A 91 14.77 2.37 -8.33
N PHE A 92 13.80 3.29 -8.27
CA PHE A 92 13.99 4.61 -7.69
C PHE A 92 12.99 4.86 -6.55
N PRO A 93 13.47 5.26 -5.35
CA PRO A 93 12.60 5.68 -4.27
C PRO A 93 11.74 6.87 -4.68
N ARG A 94 10.46 6.86 -4.30
CA ARG A 94 9.51 7.93 -4.67
C ARG A 94 8.31 8.00 -3.71
N CYS A 95 7.82 9.21 -3.47
CA CYS A 95 6.58 9.51 -2.75
C CYS A 95 5.71 10.50 -3.52
N SER A 96 4.49 10.76 -3.03
CA SER A 96 3.49 11.60 -3.71
C SER A 96 3.20 11.11 -5.14
N THR A 97 3.14 9.79 -5.29
CA THR A 97 2.99 9.10 -6.58
C THR A 97 1.53 8.78 -6.88
N SER A 98 1.22 8.50 -8.15
CA SER A 98 -0.05 7.90 -8.56
C SER A 98 0.18 6.48 -9.09
N SER A 99 -0.81 5.61 -8.98
CA SER A 99 -0.73 4.25 -9.51
C SER A 99 -1.94 3.84 -10.34
N ILE A 100 -1.70 3.00 -11.34
CA ILE A 100 -2.73 2.39 -12.19
C ILE A 100 -2.41 0.93 -12.47
N VAL A 101 -3.43 0.08 -12.47
CA VAL A 101 -3.28 -1.33 -12.86
C VAL A 101 -3.63 -1.48 -14.34
N ILE A 102 -2.67 -1.97 -15.13
CA ILE A 102 -2.84 -2.21 -16.57
C ILE A 102 -2.35 -3.61 -16.90
N ARG A 103 -3.23 -4.47 -17.44
CA ARG A 103 -2.89 -5.84 -17.88
C ARG A 103 -2.10 -6.62 -16.81
N ASP A 104 -2.66 -6.69 -15.60
CA ASP A 104 -2.06 -7.35 -14.42
C ASP A 104 -0.70 -6.82 -13.96
N ARG A 105 -0.42 -5.55 -14.25
CA ARG A 105 0.79 -4.88 -13.79
C ARG A 105 0.43 -3.61 -13.06
N LEU A 106 1.18 -3.31 -11.99
CA LEU A 106 1.07 -2.04 -11.29
C LEU A 106 2.04 -1.06 -11.91
N LEU A 107 1.52 -0.02 -12.53
CA LEU A 107 2.29 1.13 -13.00
C LEU A 107 2.26 2.22 -11.93
N VAL A 108 3.44 2.68 -11.50
CA VAL A 108 3.62 3.81 -10.59
C VAL A 108 4.20 4.98 -11.39
N VAL A 109 3.53 6.13 -11.34
CA VAL A 109 3.82 7.30 -12.18
C VAL A 109 4.06 8.54 -11.34
N GLY A 110 5.07 9.33 -11.73
CA GLY A 110 5.39 10.63 -11.14
C GLY A 110 5.88 10.54 -9.69
N GLY A 111 5.69 11.62 -8.94
CA GLY A 111 6.15 11.74 -7.56
C GLY A 111 7.53 12.38 -7.42
N VAL A 112 7.99 12.43 -6.18
CA VAL A 112 9.18 13.16 -5.78
C VAL A 112 10.13 12.27 -4.99
N ASN A 113 11.41 12.58 -5.10
CA ASN A 113 12.43 12.10 -4.19
C ASN A 113 13.20 13.34 -3.68
N GLN A 114 14.46 13.51 -4.08
CA GLN A 114 15.25 14.73 -3.81
C GLN A 114 14.87 15.91 -4.73
N VAL A 115 14.38 15.60 -5.93
CA VAL A 115 13.95 16.55 -6.98
C VAL A 115 12.69 15.97 -7.64
N PRO A 116 11.73 16.77 -8.16
CA PRO A 116 10.61 16.25 -8.93
C PRO A 116 11.08 15.36 -10.09
N SER A 117 10.46 14.20 -10.27
CA SER A 117 10.85 13.22 -11.29
C SER A 117 9.69 12.89 -12.23
N SER A 118 9.97 12.81 -13.53
CA SER A 118 9.05 12.32 -14.56
C SER A 118 9.17 10.80 -14.80
N ALA A 119 10.02 10.12 -14.04
CA ALA A 119 10.23 8.69 -14.20
C ALA A 119 8.94 7.91 -13.90
N HIS A 120 8.73 6.78 -14.57
CA HIS A 120 7.61 5.85 -14.39
C HIS A 120 8.15 4.43 -14.29
N GLU A 121 7.54 3.61 -13.44
CA GLU A 121 8.00 2.23 -13.18
C GLU A 121 6.84 1.24 -13.21
N ILE A 122 7.09 0.06 -13.77
CA ILE A 122 6.10 -1.00 -13.91
C ILE A 122 6.54 -2.20 -13.05
N LEU A 123 5.70 -2.55 -12.08
CA LEU A 123 5.84 -3.76 -11.29
C LEU A 123 4.94 -4.87 -11.86
N TYR A 124 5.56 -6.03 -12.11
CA TYR A 124 4.84 -7.28 -12.38
C TYR A 124 4.86 -8.15 -11.12
N VAL A 125 3.69 -8.55 -10.64
CA VAL A 125 3.57 -9.45 -9.50
C VAL A 125 3.22 -10.84 -10.02
N LYS A 126 4.12 -11.81 -9.83
CA LYS A 126 3.90 -13.21 -10.23
C LYS A 126 2.65 -13.78 -9.52
N GLU A 127 1.89 -14.60 -10.24
CA GLU A 127 0.96 -15.54 -9.61
C GLU A 127 1.77 -16.52 -8.77
N GLU A 128 1.36 -16.72 -7.52
CA GLU A 128 1.75 -17.92 -6.80
C GLU A 128 0.75 -19.00 -7.20
N GLU A 129 1.22 -20.04 -7.90
CA GLU A 129 0.46 -21.27 -8.04
C GLU A 129 0.29 -21.85 -6.63
N TYR A 130 -0.95 -21.85 -6.13
CA TYR A 130 -1.30 -22.60 -4.93
C TYR A 130 -1.27 -24.09 -5.29
N LEU A 131 -0.20 -24.79 -4.93
CA LEU A 131 -0.21 -26.25 -4.76
C LEU A 131 -0.81 -26.62 -3.40
#